data_AF-A0A2T3ZNE9-F1
#
_entry.id   AF-A0A2T3ZNE9-F1
#
_cell.length_a   1.000
_cell.length_b   1.000
_cell.length_c   1.000
_cell.angle_alpha   90.00
_cell.angle_beta   90.00
_cell.angle_gamma   90.00
#
_symmetry.space_group_name_H-M   'P 1'
#
loop_
_entity.id
_entity.type
_entity.pdbx_description
1 polymer ?
#
loop_
_entity_poly.entity_id
_entity_poly.type
_entity_poly.pdbx_seq_one_letter_code
_entity_poly.pdbx_strand_id
1 'polypeptide(L)'
;METQSTAFPQFTLLPVELRLAIWFHCLPHRVVQRDDPYEVQRLRKKHKCWSVRPSLKNAAPPRIASVCRESRQVAMRWGKMVSQGYTWNLGPIWIQPRLDTYHLNFTSEAAEAILEEGLDKELVDEFIKDGLSWLGTVPLSIPSEYYFNFDLGLQDVSRMRWLPRIEIRDDFVDEDLNVVYNEYAYHDPRPFTNISLSATMAFITVHATRRHAVASGLFGLLLDAPVQLVDFDDEQNIRSFHALFKRDIYNRKRTEVIKLFSRILSPIFRSRVEDWTEKVVWLMMATAWLRAKMNWENCIPFDGDPFSAWNPIIEELPDGRRLVYMGDGEDYVNRFDDDNPWVIQAKKELPRVTPKILFMLCTDDCDVDGNVGTVPSVQHPIARNDFFEVHSYEDL
;
A
#
# COMPACT_ATOMS: atom_id res chain seq x y z
N MET A 1 24.40 39.61 -6.03
CA MET A 1 23.41 38.72 -5.38
C MET A 1 22.97 39.41 -4.11
N GLU A 2 21.81 40.05 -4.13
CA GLU A 2 21.20 40.59 -2.91
C GLU A 2 20.85 39.41 -1.99
N THR A 3 21.44 39.39 -0.80
CA THR A 3 21.07 38.47 0.28
C THR A 3 19.66 38.82 0.72
N GLN A 4 18.65 38.10 0.20
CA GLN A 4 17.30 38.15 0.76
C GLN A 4 17.39 37.81 2.25
N SER A 5 16.80 38.67 3.08
CA SER A 5 16.61 38.40 4.50
C SER A 5 15.89 37.06 4.66
N THR A 6 16.53 36.09 5.30
CA THR A 6 15.93 34.79 5.63
C THR A 6 14.98 34.86 6.83
N ALA A 7 14.88 36.03 7.47
CA ALA A 7 13.96 36.27 8.57
C ALA A 7 12.61 36.77 8.05
N PHE A 8 11.53 36.13 8.49
CA PHE A 8 10.15 36.53 8.28
C PHE A 8 9.53 36.95 9.64
N PRO A 9 9.89 38.14 10.17
CA PRO A 9 9.50 38.58 11.51
C PRO A 9 7.98 38.77 11.67
N GLN A 10 7.23 38.91 10.59
CA GLN A 10 5.78 39.06 10.61
C GLN A 10 5.08 37.81 11.16
N PHE A 11 5.70 36.62 11.04
CA PHE A 11 5.13 35.39 11.58
C PHE A 11 4.92 35.46 13.08
N THR A 12 5.86 36.05 13.84
CA THR A 12 5.74 36.14 15.30
C THR A 12 4.70 37.15 15.76
N LEU A 13 4.24 38.04 14.88
CA LEU A 13 3.19 39.01 15.15
C LEU A 13 1.78 38.43 14.97
N LEU A 14 1.65 37.25 14.37
CA LEU A 14 0.36 36.59 14.21
C LEU A 14 -0.17 36.08 15.56
N PRO A 15 -1.49 36.14 15.78
CA PRO A 15 -2.16 35.41 16.86
C PRO A 15 -1.71 33.96 16.93
N VAL A 16 -1.64 33.40 18.14
CA VAL A 16 -1.14 32.04 18.37
C VAL A 16 -1.92 30.99 17.58
N GLU A 17 -3.24 31.18 17.45
CA GLU A 17 -4.14 30.30 16.71
C GLU A 17 -3.75 30.22 15.23
N LEU A 18 -3.43 31.37 14.61
CA LEU A 18 -3.00 31.41 13.22
C LEU A 18 -1.62 30.79 13.03
N ARG A 19 -0.70 31.00 13.97
CA ARG A 19 0.65 30.39 13.91
C ARG A 19 0.55 28.87 14.02
N LEU A 20 -0.26 28.35 14.95
CA LEU A 20 -0.51 26.92 15.10
C LEU A 20 -1.20 26.32 13.87
N ALA A 21 -2.18 27.02 13.28
CA ALA A 21 -2.83 26.60 12.05
C ALA A 21 -1.85 26.54 10.87
N ILE A 22 -0.99 27.54 10.71
CA ILE A 22 0.06 27.54 9.68
C ILE A 22 0.99 26.35 9.88
N TRP A 23 1.46 26.08 11.10
CA TRP A 23 2.29 24.92 11.36
C TRP A 23 1.59 23.60 11.04
N PHE A 24 0.31 23.48 11.37
CA PHE A 24 -0.48 22.31 11.04
C PHE A 24 -0.57 22.10 9.52
N HIS A 25 -0.86 23.15 8.75
CA HIS A 25 -0.92 23.08 7.29
C HIS A 25 0.43 22.86 6.61
N CYS A 26 1.54 23.09 7.32
CA CYS A 26 2.87 22.77 6.85
C CYS A 26 3.29 21.33 7.18
N LEU A 27 2.50 20.56 7.94
CA LEU A 27 2.80 19.14 8.16
C LEU A 27 2.68 18.39 6.83
N PRO A 28 3.64 17.51 6.50
CA PRO A 28 3.60 16.78 5.25
C PRO A 28 2.54 15.68 5.28
N HIS A 29 1.90 15.45 4.14
CA HIS A 29 1.10 14.26 3.89
C HIS A 29 2.04 13.18 3.33
N ARG A 30 2.42 12.19 4.15
CA ARG A 30 3.43 11.20 3.76
C ARG A 30 2.82 9.84 3.52
N VAL A 31 3.50 9.06 2.70
CA VAL A 31 3.27 7.63 2.61
C VAL A 31 4.30 6.96 3.51
N VAL A 32 3.84 6.49 4.64
CA VAL A 32 4.64 5.86 5.68
C VAL A 32 4.76 4.37 5.35
N GLN A 33 5.98 3.84 5.29
CA GLN A 33 6.22 2.46 4.85
C GLN A 33 6.54 1.55 6.02
N ARG A 34 5.82 0.44 6.14
CA ARG A 34 6.22 -0.73 6.92
C ARG A 34 7.02 -1.62 5.97
N ASP A 35 8.33 -1.62 6.13
CA ASP A 35 9.27 -2.25 5.19
C ASP A 35 9.62 -3.67 5.60
N ASP A 36 9.22 -4.65 4.77
CA ASP A 36 9.73 -6.02 4.86
C ASP A 36 11.19 -6.10 4.34
N PRO A 37 12.15 -6.63 5.13
CA PRO A 37 13.52 -6.87 4.70
C PRO A 37 13.66 -7.65 3.38
N TYR A 38 12.76 -8.58 3.09
CA TYR A 38 12.78 -9.38 1.87
C TYR A 38 12.35 -8.59 0.64
N GLU A 39 11.24 -7.86 0.75
CA GLU A 39 10.81 -6.92 -0.28
C GLU A 39 11.90 -5.88 -0.56
N VAL A 40 12.57 -5.37 0.49
CA VAL A 40 13.71 -4.46 0.36
C VAL A 40 14.86 -5.09 -0.44
N GLN A 41 15.20 -6.35 -0.19
CA GLN A 41 16.23 -7.06 -0.96
C GLN A 41 15.81 -7.28 -2.41
N ARG A 42 14.54 -7.61 -2.66
CA ARG A 42 13.98 -7.80 -3.99
C ARG A 42 14.06 -6.51 -4.80
N LEU A 43 13.65 -5.38 -4.22
CA LEU A 43 13.76 -4.06 -4.83
C LEU A 43 15.21 -3.70 -5.12
N ARG A 44 16.16 -3.99 -4.21
CA ARG A 44 17.59 -3.78 -4.46
C ARG A 44 18.07 -4.53 -5.70
N LYS A 45 17.69 -5.80 -5.85
CA LYS A 45 18.06 -6.65 -7.00
C LYS A 45 17.43 -6.13 -8.30
N LYS A 46 16.11 -5.89 -8.31
CA LYS A 46 15.34 -5.49 -9.51
C LYS A 46 15.66 -4.04 -9.92
N HIS A 47 15.70 -3.12 -8.98
CA HIS A 47 15.85 -1.69 -9.27
C HIS A 47 17.29 -1.21 -9.37
N LYS A 48 18.30 -1.98 -8.91
CA LYS A 48 19.72 -1.60 -8.92
C LYS A 48 19.97 -0.19 -8.35
N CYS A 49 19.20 0.18 -7.35
CA CYS A 49 19.30 1.45 -6.66
C CYS A 49 18.58 1.28 -5.34
N TRP A 50 19.34 0.98 -4.29
CA TRP A 50 18.77 0.98 -2.96
C TRP A 50 19.82 1.30 -1.92
N SER A 51 19.48 2.30 -1.12
CA SER A 51 20.04 2.57 0.19
C SER A 51 18.92 2.31 1.18
N VAL A 52 19.22 1.84 2.38
CA VAL A 52 18.23 1.76 3.46
C VAL A 52 17.84 3.15 3.98
N ARG A 53 18.67 4.17 3.71
CA ARG A 53 18.50 5.50 4.29
C ARG A 53 17.24 6.22 3.80
N PRO A 54 16.76 6.13 2.54
CA PRO A 54 15.44 6.61 2.14
C PRO A 54 14.30 6.11 3.03
N SER A 55 14.23 4.79 3.28
CA SER A 55 13.26 4.20 4.22
C SER A 55 13.40 4.78 5.63
N LEU A 56 14.62 4.85 6.17
CA LEU A 56 14.86 5.42 7.49
C LEU A 56 14.52 6.92 7.56
N LYS A 57 14.77 7.69 6.49
CA LYS A 57 14.40 9.10 6.38
C LYS A 57 12.89 9.27 6.32
N ASN A 58 12.18 8.37 5.65
CA ASN A 58 10.72 8.35 5.58
C ASN A 58 10.12 8.03 6.96
N ALA A 59 10.73 7.10 7.70
CA ALA A 59 10.34 6.70 9.03
C ALA A 59 10.65 7.73 10.13
N ALA A 60 11.51 8.71 9.86
CA ALA A 60 11.87 9.74 10.84
C ALA A 60 10.74 10.79 11.04
N PRO A 61 10.75 11.53 12.16
CA PRO A 61 9.87 12.68 12.34
C PRO A 61 10.00 13.70 11.19
N PRO A 62 8.90 14.38 10.81
CA PRO A 62 8.92 15.32 9.70
C PRO A 62 9.89 16.46 9.99
N ARG A 63 10.58 16.95 8.95
CA ARG A 63 11.62 18.00 9.10
C ARG A 63 11.11 19.23 9.82
N ILE A 64 9.83 19.55 9.67
CA ILE A 64 9.20 20.70 10.30
C ILE A 64 9.31 20.65 11.84
N ALA A 65 9.38 19.46 12.45
CA ALA A 65 9.56 19.28 13.90
C ALA A 65 10.92 19.80 14.42
N SER A 66 11.88 20.07 13.52
CA SER A 66 13.20 20.61 13.87
C SER A 66 13.31 22.13 13.74
N VAL A 67 12.30 22.81 13.17
CA VAL A 67 12.34 24.26 12.89
C VAL A 67 12.36 25.11 14.17
N CYS A 68 11.38 24.92 15.06
CA CYS A 68 11.28 25.64 16.33
C CYS A 68 10.45 24.84 17.35
N ARG A 69 10.37 25.33 18.60
CA ARG A 69 9.61 24.66 19.67
C ARG A 69 8.12 24.54 19.36
N GLU A 70 7.52 25.58 18.81
CA GLU A 70 6.09 25.59 18.47
C GLU A 70 5.75 24.60 17.36
N SER A 71 6.51 24.62 16.26
CA SER A 71 6.35 23.65 15.18
C SER A 71 6.54 22.20 15.67
N ARG A 72 7.52 21.96 16.55
CA ARG A 72 7.72 20.64 17.17
C ARG A 72 6.52 20.20 17.99
N GLN A 73 5.93 21.09 18.79
CA GLN A 73 4.74 20.77 19.57
C GLN A 73 3.56 20.42 18.66
N VAL A 74 3.40 21.13 17.55
CA VAL A 74 2.37 20.80 16.55
C VAL A 74 2.64 19.43 15.93
N ALA A 75 3.86 19.14 15.48
CA ALA A 75 4.19 17.82 14.94
C ALA A 75 3.91 16.70 15.95
N MET A 76 4.36 16.84 17.21
CA MET A 76 4.17 15.86 18.30
C MET A 76 2.71 15.74 18.76
N ARG A 77 1.88 16.77 18.55
CA ARG A 77 0.44 16.71 18.82
C ARG A 77 -0.29 15.83 17.80
N TRP A 78 0.22 15.75 16.58
CA TRP A 78 -0.44 15.09 15.45
C TRP A 78 0.25 13.82 14.98
N GLY A 79 1.35 13.43 15.62
CA GLY A 79 2.11 12.25 15.27
C GLY A 79 3.07 11.82 16.36
N LYS A 80 3.63 10.64 16.15
CA LYS A 80 4.41 9.90 17.15
C LYS A 80 5.34 8.91 16.47
N MET A 81 6.36 8.46 17.20
CA MET A 81 7.09 7.24 16.84
C MET A 81 6.30 6.02 17.30
N VAL A 82 6.19 5.02 16.42
CA VAL A 82 5.57 3.72 16.71
C VAL A 82 6.64 2.65 16.54
N SER A 83 6.85 1.87 17.58
CA SER A 83 7.61 0.63 17.44
C SER A 83 6.79 -0.38 16.63
N GLN A 84 7.45 -1.16 15.79
CA GLN A 84 6.84 -2.24 15.05
C GLN A 84 7.64 -3.49 15.40
N GLY A 85 7.00 -4.66 15.45
CA GLY A 85 7.65 -5.93 15.79
C GLY A 85 9.03 -6.05 15.12
N TYR A 86 10.08 -6.19 15.94
CA TYR A 86 11.48 -5.93 15.57
C TYR A 86 12.05 -6.90 14.52
N THR A 87 11.36 -7.99 14.21
CA THR A 87 11.79 -9.01 13.25
C THR A 87 11.51 -8.62 11.79
N TRP A 88 10.50 -7.79 11.52
CA TRP A 88 9.97 -7.57 10.17
C TRP A 88 9.98 -6.14 9.67
N ASN A 89 10.46 -5.20 10.47
CA ASN A 89 10.52 -3.80 10.06
C ASN A 89 11.92 -3.22 10.28
N LEU A 90 12.32 -2.28 9.42
CA LEU A 90 13.65 -1.64 9.47
C LEU A 90 13.88 -0.79 10.74
N GLY A 91 12.83 -0.48 11.49
CA GLY A 91 12.89 0.22 12.77
C GLY A 91 11.58 0.94 13.11
N PRO A 92 11.55 1.73 14.20
CA PRO A 92 10.39 2.52 14.56
C PRO A 92 10.02 3.51 13.47
N ILE A 93 8.72 3.77 13.32
CA ILE A 93 8.18 4.64 12.27
C ILE A 93 7.40 5.81 12.86
N TRP A 94 7.67 7.03 12.39
CA TRP A 94 6.84 8.19 12.66
C TRP A 94 5.55 8.14 11.83
N ILE A 95 4.40 8.18 12.49
CA ILE A 95 3.09 8.22 11.83
C ILE A 95 2.26 9.42 12.32
N GLN A 96 1.51 10.01 11.39
CA GLN A 96 0.53 11.06 11.63
C GLN A 96 -0.85 10.58 11.17
N PRO A 97 -1.67 9.95 12.05
CA PRO A 97 -2.83 9.20 11.61
C PRO A 97 -3.84 9.95 10.73
N ARG A 98 -3.97 11.27 10.93
CA ARG A 98 -4.91 12.10 10.15
C ARG A 98 -4.38 12.59 8.81
N LEU A 99 -3.08 12.45 8.55
CA LEU A 99 -2.42 13.04 7.38
C LEU A 99 -1.70 11.99 6.52
N ASP A 100 -1.15 10.97 7.15
CA ASP A 100 -0.34 9.96 6.50
C ASP A 100 -1.19 8.82 5.91
N THR A 101 -0.66 8.19 4.87
CA THR A 101 -1.11 6.87 4.39
C THR A 101 -0.12 5.82 4.84
N TYR A 102 -0.60 4.72 5.42
CA TYR A 102 0.23 3.61 5.85
C TYR A 102 0.35 2.58 4.74
N HIS A 103 1.57 2.27 4.32
CA HIS A 103 1.85 1.33 3.24
C HIS A 103 2.54 0.07 3.76
N LEU A 104 1.94 -1.08 3.52
CA LEU A 104 2.52 -2.39 3.84
C LEU A 104 3.36 -2.84 2.64
N ASN A 105 4.70 -2.77 2.74
CA ASN A 105 5.55 -3.30 1.68
C ASN A 105 5.62 -4.82 1.79
N PHE A 106 4.64 -5.50 1.20
CA PHE A 106 4.51 -6.96 1.20
C PHE A 106 4.27 -7.47 -0.22
N THR A 107 4.95 -8.53 -0.64
CA THR A 107 4.62 -9.23 -1.90
C THR A 107 4.56 -10.74 -1.70
N SER A 108 3.69 -11.42 -2.44
CA SER A 108 3.59 -12.89 -2.41
C SER A 108 4.92 -13.55 -2.79
N GLU A 109 5.68 -12.97 -3.73
CA GLU A 109 7.04 -13.43 -4.06
C GLU A 109 7.99 -13.36 -2.84
N ALA A 110 7.88 -12.31 -2.03
CA ALA A 110 8.68 -12.19 -0.80
C ALA A 110 8.22 -13.23 0.22
N ALA A 111 6.90 -13.42 0.40
CA ALA A 111 6.31 -14.45 1.26
C ALA A 111 6.78 -15.86 0.91
N GLU A 112 6.84 -16.20 -0.39
CA GLU A 112 7.35 -17.49 -0.84
C GLU A 112 8.84 -17.68 -0.53
N ALA A 113 9.67 -16.64 -0.76
CA ALA A 113 11.09 -16.69 -0.43
C ALA A 113 11.34 -16.91 1.07
N ILE A 114 10.48 -16.35 1.92
CA ILE A 114 10.50 -16.55 3.39
C ILE A 114 10.26 -18.02 3.74
N LEU A 115 9.24 -18.64 3.13
CA LEU A 115 8.93 -20.06 3.34
C LEU A 115 10.06 -20.97 2.84
N GLU A 116 10.70 -20.62 1.71
CA GLU A 116 11.85 -21.36 1.18
C GLU A 116 13.08 -21.29 2.12
N GLU A 117 13.25 -20.18 2.84
CA GLU A 117 14.30 -20.01 3.85
C GLU A 117 13.98 -20.67 5.21
N GLY A 118 12.82 -21.35 5.32
CA GLY A 118 12.40 -22.09 6.51
C GLY A 118 11.90 -21.20 7.64
N LEU A 119 11.51 -19.96 7.34
CA LEU A 119 10.82 -19.09 8.29
C LEU A 119 9.32 -19.39 8.33
N ASP A 120 8.71 -19.12 9.48
CA ASP A 120 7.34 -19.52 9.78
C ASP A 120 6.30 -18.69 8.99
N LYS A 121 5.28 -19.35 8.43
CA LYS A 121 4.11 -18.70 7.80
C LYS A 121 3.43 -17.74 8.79
N GLU A 122 3.41 -18.11 10.08
CA GLU A 122 2.84 -17.31 11.17
C GLU A 122 3.40 -15.88 11.20
N LEU A 123 4.66 -15.70 10.82
CA LEU A 123 5.32 -14.39 10.84
C LEU A 123 4.83 -13.44 9.74
N VAL A 124 4.51 -13.98 8.56
CA VAL A 124 3.92 -13.19 7.46
C VAL A 124 2.50 -12.77 7.84
N ASP A 125 1.74 -13.70 8.43
CA ASP A 125 0.39 -13.44 8.90
C ASP A 125 0.38 -12.38 10.02
N GLU A 126 1.32 -12.44 10.97
CA GLU A 126 1.50 -11.41 12.01
C GLU A 126 1.82 -10.04 11.41
N PHE A 127 2.71 -9.97 10.42
CA PHE A 127 3.04 -8.72 9.74
C PHE A 127 1.80 -8.08 9.09
N ILE A 128 0.99 -8.89 8.43
CA ILE A 128 -0.24 -8.43 7.78
C ILE A 128 -1.26 -8.01 8.85
N LYS A 129 -1.55 -8.88 9.84
CA LYS A 129 -2.52 -8.60 10.91
C LYS A 129 -2.19 -7.33 11.69
N ASP A 130 -0.94 -7.15 12.09
CA ASP A 130 -0.48 -5.92 12.73
C ASP A 130 -0.59 -4.70 11.81
N GLY A 131 -0.38 -4.88 10.51
CA GLY A 131 -0.55 -3.82 9.54
C GLY A 131 -2.02 -3.42 9.39
N LEU A 132 -2.90 -4.42 9.46
CA LEU A 132 -4.34 -4.30 9.38
C LEU A 132 -4.96 -3.77 10.69
N SER A 133 -4.32 -3.89 11.85
CA SER A 133 -4.82 -3.26 13.09
C SER A 133 -4.93 -1.72 13.00
N TRP A 134 -4.30 -1.12 11.99
CA TRP A 134 -4.38 0.31 11.67
C TRP A 134 -5.58 0.68 10.78
N LEU A 135 -6.38 -0.29 10.36
CA LEU A 135 -7.65 -0.08 9.65
C LEU A 135 -8.56 0.86 10.44
N GLY A 136 -9.34 1.65 9.70
CA GLY A 136 -10.23 2.68 10.26
C GLY A 136 -9.50 3.90 10.86
N THR A 137 -8.21 3.79 11.17
CA THR A 137 -7.41 4.85 11.79
C THR A 137 -6.62 5.66 10.76
N VAL A 138 -6.02 4.97 9.78
CA VAL A 138 -5.22 5.57 8.71
C VAL A 138 -5.65 5.00 7.36
N PRO A 139 -5.61 5.81 6.28
CA PRO A 139 -5.65 5.26 4.93
C PRO A 139 -4.56 4.20 4.75
N LEU A 140 -4.94 3.06 4.18
CA LEU A 140 -4.04 1.92 3.98
C LEU A 140 -3.71 1.74 2.50
N SER A 141 -2.47 1.36 2.22
CA SER A 141 -2.01 0.99 0.89
C SER A 141 -1.29 -0.36 0.96
N ILE A 142 -1.64 -1.30 0.10
CA ILE A 142 -1.04 -2.63 0.05
C ILE A 142 -0.73 -2.96 -1.42
N PRO A 143 0.33 -3.72 -1.76
CA PRO A 143 0.58 -4.17 -3.12
C PRO A 143 -0.60 -4.94 -3.71
N SER A 144 -0.81 -4.77 -5.02
CA SER A 144 -1.95 -5.33 -5.75
C SER A 144 -2.12 -6.83 -5.57
N GLU A 145 -1.01 -7.55 -5.46
CA GLU A 145 -0.90 -9.00 -5.31
C GLU A 145 -1.57 -9.53 -4.05
N TYR A 146 -1.72 -8.69 -3.01
CA TYR A 146 -2.49 -9.02 -1.81
C TYR A 146 -4.00 -9.14 -2.09
N TYR A 147 -4.53 -8.34 -3.03
CA TYR A 147 -5.94 -8.41 -3.40
C TYR A 147 -6.18 -9.45 -4.49
N PHE A 148 -5.33 -9.42 -5.52
CA PHE A 148 -5.37 -10.32 -6.65
C PHE A 148 -4.10 -10.18 -7.48
N ASN A 149 -3.59 -11.26 -8.06
CA ASN A 149 -2.37 -11.23 -8.86
C ASN A 149 -2.45 -10.21 -10.02
N PHE A 150 -1.45 -9.34 -10.11
CA PHE A 150 -1.33 -8.35 -11.18
C PHE A 150 -0.01 -8.52 -11.94
N ASP A 151 -0.07 -9.08 -13.15
CA ASP A 151 1.12 -9.29 -13.96
C ASP A 151 1.46 -8.04 -14.80
N LEU A 152 2.45 -7.26 -14.39
CA LEU A 152 2.99 -6.17 -15.22
C LEU A 152 3.75 -6.66 -16.48
N GLY A 153 4.08 -7.94 -16.56
CA GLY A 153 4.96 -8.61 -17.52
C GLY A 153 4.64 -8.48 -19.00
N LEU A 154 3.38 -8.21 -19.37
CA LEU A 154 2.84 -8.22 -20.74
C LEU A 154 3.00 -9.57 -21.47
N GLN A 155 3.46 -10.65 -20.82
CA GLN A 155 3.92 -11.86 -21.51
C GLN A 155 2.80 -12.86 -21.87
N ASP A 156 1.57 -12.64 -21.40
CA ASP A 156 0.45 -13.52 -21.75
C ASP A 156 -0.89 -12.77 -21.67
N VAL A 157 -1.52 -12.51 -22.82
CA VAL A 157 -2.89 -11.96 -22.89
C VAL A 157 -3.94 -13.08 -22.79
N SER A 158 -3.55 -14.33 -23.03
CA SER A 158 -4.48 -15.46 -22.99
C SER A 158 -4.82 -15.88 -21.56
N ARG A 159 -4.06 -15.39 -20.57
CA ARG A 159 -4.17 -15.71 -19.15
C ARG A 159 -3.60 -14.58 -18.26
N MET A 160 -4.41 -13.67 -17.74
CA MET A 160 -4.15 -13.05 -16.43
C MET A 160 -4.46 -14.11 -15.36
N ARG A 161 -3.45 -14.86 -14.90
CA ARG A 161 -3.41 -16.35 -14.93
C ARG A 161 -4.39 -17.25 -14.14
N TRP A 162 -5.46 -16.76 -13.54
CA TRP A 162 -6.63 -17.55 -13.12
C TRP A 162 -7.88 -16.66 -13.11
N LEU A 163 -9.06 -17.18 -13.44
CA LEU A 163 -10.31 -16.50 -13.08
C LEU A 163 -10.35 -16.39 -11.55
N PRO A 164 -10.69 -15.23 -10.97
CA PRO A 164 -10.91 -15.13 -9.54
C PRO A 164 -11.84 -16.24 -9.07
N ARG A 165 -11.55 -16.84 -7.92
CA ARG A 165 -12.38 -17.89 -7.36
C ARG A 165 -12.50 -17.76 -5.87
N ILE A 166 -13.64 -18.22 -5.35
CA ILE A 166 -13.82 -18.50 -3.93
C ILE A 166 -14.05 -19.99 -3.74
N GLU A 167 -13.66 -20.50 -2.59
CA GLU A 167 -13.93 -21.87 -2.17
C GLU A 167 -15.06 -21.86 -1.14
N ILE A 168 -16.06 -22.74 -1.30
CA ILE A 168 -17.21 -22.85 -0.40
C ILE A 168 -17.09 -24.16 0.38
N ARG A 169 -16.73 -24.08 1.66
CA ARG A 169 -16.81 -25.19 2.62
C ARG A 169 -18.04 -25.04 3.52
N ASP A 170 -18.69 -26.15 3.88
CA ASP A 170 -19.92 -26.11 4.68
C ASP A 170 -19.66 -25.79 6.16
N ASP A 171 -18.41 -25.87 6.61
CA ASP A 171 -18.02 -25.91 8.02
C ASP A 171 -16.81 -25.03 8.38
N PHE A 172 -16.15 -24.38 7.42
CA PHE A 172 -14.93 -23.60 7.68
C PHE A 172 -14.82 -22.37 6.78
N VAL A 173 -14.44 -21.23 7.37
CA VAL A 173 -13.83 -20.13 6.61
C VAL A 173 -12.47 -20.65 6.22
N ASP A 174 -12.18 -20.83 4.94
CA ASP A 174 -10.77 -20.97 4.61
C ASP A 174 -10.09 -19.65 5.00
N GLU A 175 -9.34 -19.67 6.12
CA GLU A 175 -8.51 -18.55 6.57
C GLU A 175 -7.46 -18.20 5.49
N ASP A 176 -7.17 -19.13 4.56
CA ASP A 176 -6.34 -18.90 3.38
C ASP A 176 -7.11 -18.27 2.20
N LEU A 177 -8.40 -17.93 2.35
CA LEU A 177 -9.08 -17.07 1.37
C LEU A 177 -8.49 -15.67 1.46
N ASN A 178 -7.44 -15.50 0.66
CA ASN A 178 -6.71 -14.29 0.28
C ASN A 178 -7.64 -13.18 -0.27
N VAL A 179 -8.66 -12.80 0.48
CA VAL A 179 -9.52 -11.66 0.15
C VAL A 179 -9.67 -10.86 1.42
N VAL A 180 -8.91 -9.77 1.38
CA VAL A 180 -8.94 -8.53 2.12
C VAL A 180 -10.26 -8.20 2.87
N TYR A 181 -11.43 -8.52 2.31
CA TYR A 181 -12.72 -8.37 3.00
C TYR A 181 -12.86 -9.20 4.29
N ASN A 182 -12.35 -10.44 4.33
CA ASN A 182 -12.44 -11.28 5.53
C ASN A 182 -11.72 -10.64 6.71
N GLU A 183 -10.48 -10.19 6.49
CA GLU A 183 -9.69 -9.50 7.50
C GLU A 183 -10.42 -8.26 8.03
N TYR A 184 -11.03 -7.46 7.16
CA TYR A 184 -11.78 -6.27 7.57
C TYR A 184 -12.99 -6.59 8.43
N ALA A 185 -13.76 -7.60 8.03
CA ALA A 185 -14.95 -8.01 8.78
C ALA A 185 -14.60 -8.56 10.17
N TYR A 186 -13.37 -9.05 10.38
CA TYR A 186 -12.88 -9.42 11.71
C TYR A 186 -12.38 -8.23 12.53
N HIS A 187 -11.77 -7.22 11.90
CA HIS A 187 -11.09 -6.14 12.61
C HIS A 187 -11.94 -4.88 12.84
N ASP A 188 -12.94 -4.60 12.00
CA ASP A 188 -13.70 -3.34 12.04
C ASP A 188 -15.22 -3.59 12.03
N PRO A 189 -16.02 -2.89 12.85
CA PRO A 189 -17.47 -2.96 12.75
C PRO A 189 -17.98 -2.26 11.49
N ARG A 190 -18.88 -2.94 10.78
CA ARG A 190 -19.62 -2.37 9.65
C ARG A 190 -20.40 -1.09 10.02
N PRO A 191 -20.60 -0.13 9.08
CA PRO A 191 -20.25 -0.20 7.66
C PRO A 191 -18.80 0.20 7.33
N PHE A 192 -18.21 -0.43 6.31
CA PHE A 192 -16.81 -0.23 5.91
C PHE A 192 -16.57 1.01 5.04
N THR A 193 -17.53 1.93 4.97
CA THR A 193 -17.49 3.11 4.08
C THR A 193 -16.40 4.12 4.42
N ASN A 194 -15.90 4.08 5.66
CA ASN A 194 -14.85 4.99 6.13
C ASN A 194 -13.45 4.43 5.85
N ILE A 195 -13.34 3.19 5.38
CA ILE A 195 -12.08 2.54 5.10
C ILE A 195 -11.55 3.00 3.74
N SER A 196 -10.38 3.64 3.75
CA SER A 196 -9.70 4.11 2.55
C SER A 196 -8.58 3.14 2.16
N LEU A 197 -8.73 2.46 1.03
CA LEU A 197 -7.77 1.46 0.54
C LEU A 197 -7.15 1.86 -0.78
N SER A 198 -5.85 1.61 -0.89
CA SER A 198 -5.13 1.67 -2.15
C SER A 198 -4.44 0.35 -2.46
N ALA A 199 -4.38 0.04 -3.75
CA ALA A 199 -3.59 -1.07 -4.28
C ALA A 199 -2.38 -0.53 -5.04
N THR A 200 -1.17 -0.84 -4.59
CA THR A 200 0.05 -0.45 -5.30
C THR A 200 0.28 -1.40 -6.47
N MET A 201 0.02 -0.92 -7.68
CA MET A 201 0.18 -1.68 -8.93
C MET A 201 1.65 -1.81 -9.34
N ALA A 202 2.49 -0.88 -8.89
CA ALA A 202 3.92 -0.88 -9.14
C ALA A 202 4.66 -0.04 -8.08
N PHE A 203 5.85 -0.49 -7.69
CA PHE A 203 6.81 0.26 -6.90
C PHE A 203 7.92 0.76 -7.84
N ILE A 204 8.27 2.05 -7.81
CA ILE A 204 9.39 2.61 -8.56
C ILE A 204 10.33 3.41 -7.65
N THR A 205 11.60 3.01 -7.60
CA THR A 205 12.65 3.82 -6.96
C THR A 205 13.26 4.81 -7.98
N VAL A 206 13.07 6.10 -7.76
CA VAL A 206 13.66 7.18 -8.57
C VAL A 206 14.97 7.62 -7.92
N HIS A 207 16.09 7.38 -8.60
CA HIS A 207 17.38 7.93 -8.20
C HIS A 207 17.53 9.32 -8.81
N ALA A 208 17.78 10.33 -7.99
CA ALA A 208 18.06 11.67 -8.46
C ALA A 208 18.91 12.44 -7.45
N THR A 209 19.77 13.31 -7.96
CA THR A 209 20.47 14.27 -7.09
C THR A 209 19.47 15.12 -6.31
N ARG A 210 19.84 15.51 -5.09
CA ARG A 210 19.00 16.36 -4.23
C ARG A 210 18.51 17.62 -4.95
N ARG A 211 19.37 18.24 -5.75
CA ARG A 211 19.04 19.45 -6.53
C ARG A 211 17.93 19.17 -7.54
N HIS A 212 18.01 18.07 -8.29
CA HIS A 212 16.98 17.72 -9.27
C HIS A 212 15.67 17.30 -8.61
N ALA A 213 15.73 16.58 -7.49
CA ALA A 213 14.55 16.18 -6.72
C ALA A 213 13.80 17.40 -6.18
N VAL A 214 14.50 18.36 -5.54
CA VAL A 214 13.88 19.61 -5.05
C VAL A 214 13.26 20.40 -6.21
N ALA A 215 14.00 20.57 -7.32
CA ALA A 215 13.51 21.30 -8.48
C ALA A 215 12.31 20.63 -9.19
N SER A 216 12.05 19.35 -8.91
CA SER A 216 10.89 18.65 -9.47
C SER A 216 9.59 18.95 -8.72
N GLY A 217 9.67 19.28 -7.43
CA GLY A 217 8.49 19.43 -6.55
C GLY A 217 7.74 18.12 -6.25
N LEU A 218 8.21 16.97 -6.75
CA LEU A 218 7.47 15.71 -6.71
C LEU A 218 7.50 15.01 -5.35
N PHE A 219 8.44 15.32 -4.46
CA PHE A 219 8.65 14.58 -3.19
C PHE A 219 8.49 15.49 -1.95
N GLY A 220 7.52 16.39 -2.00
CA GLY A 220 7.35 17.46 -1.01
C GLY A 220 8.33 18.62 -1.20
N LEU A 221 8.00 19.76 -0.59
CA LEU A 221 8.73 21.03 -0.80
C LEU A 221 10.20 20.93 -0.36
N LEU A 222 10.49 20.13 0.67
CA LEU A 222 11.83 20.00 1.26
C LEU A 222 12.37 18.57 1.19
N LEU A 223 11.81 17.74 0.32
CA LEU A 223 12.04 16.28 0.28
C LEU A 223 11.61 15.59 1.58
N ASP A 224 10.58 16.12 2.19
CA ASP A 224 9.95 15.67 3.43
C ASP A 224 8.80 14.69 3.22
N ALA A 225 8.46 14.42 1.95
CA ALA A 225 7.60 13.32 1.53
C ALA A 225 8.33 12.45 0.48
N PRO A 226 9.38 11.69 0.88
CA PRO A 226 10.25 10.96 -0.03
C PRO A 226 9.58 9.76 -0.72
N VAL A 227 8.37 9.41 -0.28
CA VAL A 227 7.51 8.41 -0.87
C VAL A 227 6.20 9.08 -1.29
N GLN A 228 5.70 8.73 -2.46
CA GLN A 228 4.46 9.27 -3.03
C GLN A 228 3.61 8.14 -3.59
N LEU A 229 2.30 8.25 -3.40
CA LEU A 229 1.29 7.42 -4.05
C LEU A 229 0.57 8.27 -5.08
N VAL A 230 0.60 7.83 -6.33
CA VAL A 230 0.02 8.54 -7.48
C VAL A 230 -1.08 7.66 -8.07
N ASP A 231 -2.22 8.25 -8.43
CA ASP A 231 -3.29 7.50 -9.10
C ASP A 231 -2.79 6.89 -10.41
N PHE A 232 -3.19 5.65 -10.68
CA PHE A 232 -2.66 4.89 -11.83
C PHE A 232 -2.98 5.54 -13.19
N ASP A 233 -4.04 6.35 -13.24
CA ASP A 233 -4.54 7.05 -14.42
C ASP A 233 -4.06 8.52 -14.51
N ASP A 234 -3.34 9.01 -13.49
CA ASP A 234 -2.67 10.31 -13.51
C ASP A 234 -1.39 10.25 -14.34
N GLU A 235 -1.58 10.13 -15.65
CA GLU A 235 -0.51 10.03 -16.62
C GLU A 235 0.45 11.23 -16.56
N GLN A 236 -0.05 12.42 -16.23
CA GLN A 236 0.73 13.64 -16.15
C GLN A 236 1.76 13.57 -15.00
N ASN A 237 1.33 13.15 -13.80
CA ASN A 237 2.25 12.96 -12.69
C ASN A 237 3.22 11.80 -12.96
N ILE A 238 2.74 10.66 -13.47
CA ILE A 238 3.60 9.51 -13.82
C ILE A 238 4.69 9.93 -14.82
N ARG A 239 4.35 10.72 -15.86
CA ARG A 239 5.31 11.27 -16.81
C ARG A 239 6.31 12.24 -16.16
N SER A 240 5.90 12.99 -15.14
CA SER A 240 6.79 13.87 -14.38
C SER A 240 7.83 13.07 -13.58
N PHE A 241 7.43 11.97 -12.93
CA PHE A 241 8.37 11.04 -12.28
C PHE A 241 9.32 10.38 -13.29
N HIS A 242 8.82 9.97 -14.45
CA HIS A 242 9.65 9.43 -15.53
C HIS A 242 10.66 10.45 -16.07
N ALA A 243 10.26 11.72 -16.19
CA ALA A 243 11.15 12.81 -16.59
C ALA A 243 12.25 13.05 -15.56
N LEU A 244 11.92 13.04 -14.26
CA LEU A 244 12.91 13.12 -13.18
C LEU A 244 13.88 11.94 -13.24
N PHE A 245 13.38 10.72 -13.40
CA PHE A 245 14.19 9.51 -13.56
C PHE A 245 15.19 9.64 -14.73
N LYS A 246 14.74 10.16 -15.88
CA LYS A 246 15.61 10.34 -17.06
C LYS A 246 16.72 11.38 -16.91
N ARG A 247 16.63 12.28 -15.93
CA ARG A 247 17.65 13.34 -15.73
C ARG A 247 18.98 12.81 -15.22
N ASP A 248 18.97 11.69 -14.52
CA ASP A 248 20.19 11.09 -14.00
C ASP A 248 20.80 10.11 -15.01
N ILE A 249 22.09 10.27 -15.32
CA ILE A 249 22.78 9.42 -16.29
C ILE A 249 22.90 7.97 -15.81
N TYR A 250 22.96 7.75 -14.49
CA TYR A 250 23.10 6.40 -13.94
C TYR A 250 21.81 5.58 -14.09
N ASN A 251 20.66 6.25 -14.17
CA ASN A 251 19.38 5.59 -14.40
C ASN A 251 19.30 4.88 -15.76
N ARG A 252 20.15 5.22 -16.73
CA ARG A 252 20.21 4.56 -18.04
C ARG A 252 20.59 3.08 -17.95
N LYS A 253 21.30 2.65 -16.91
CA LYS A 253 21.71 1.25 -16.68
C LYS A 253 20.61 0.41 -16.01
N ARG A 254 19.53 1.04 -15.54
CA ARG A 254 18.45 0.41 -14.78
C ARG A 254 17.35 -0.10 -15.72
N THR A 255 17.70 -1.09 -16.55
CA THR A 255 16.84 -1.62 -17.62
C THR A 255 15.46 -2.06 -17.13
N GLU A 256 15.38 -2.68 -15.95
CA GLU A 256 14.10 -3.15 -15.41
C GLU A 256 13.17 -2.00 -15.02
N VAL A 257 13.72 -0.89 -14.49
CA VAL A 257 12.93 0.30 -14.18
C VAL A 257 12.49 1.03 -15.46
N ILE A 258 13.36 1.06 -16.49
CA ILE A 258 13.00 1.60 -17.81
C ILE A 258 11.85 0.79 -18.43
N LYS A 259 11.92 -0.55 -18.36
CA LYS A 259 10.84 -1.44 -18.81
C LYS A 259 9.56 -1.20 -18.01
N LEU A 260 9.67 -1.01 -16.70
CA LEU A 260 8.53 -0.74 -15.82
C LEU A 260 7.82 0.57 -16.20
N PHE A 261 8.55 1.67 -16.39
CA PHE A 261 7.97 2.92 -16.90
C PHE A 261 7.32 2.73 -18.28
N SER A 262 7.95 1.95 -19.17
CA SER A 262 7.41 1.68 -20.50
C SER A 262 6.10 0.88 -20.45
N ARG A 263 5.98 -0.06 -19.51
CA ARG A 263 4.78 -0.85 -19.27
C ARG A 263 3.64 0.00 -18.71
N ILE A 264 3.93 0.81 -17.69
CA ILE A 264 2.95 1.70 -17.05
C ILE A 264 2.44 2.76 -18.03
N LEU A 265 3.32 3.36 -18.84
CA LEU A 265 2.94 4.38 -19.82
C LEU A 265 2.41 3.76 -21.14
N SER A 266 2.23 2.43 -21.19
CA SER A 266 1.67 1.75 -22.34
C SER A 266 0.16 1.98 -22.43
N PRO A 267 -0.43 2.12 -23.62
CA PRO A 267 -1.88 2.29 -23.79
C PRO A 267 -2.72 1.16 -23.16
N ILE A 268 -2.17 -0.05 -23.07
CA ILE A 268 -2.87 -1.21 -22.49
C ILE A 268 -2.80 -1.27 -20.95
N PHE A 269 -2.02 -0.40 -20.29
CA PHE A 269 -1.89 -0.47 -18.84
C PHE A 269 -3.22 -0.17 -18.15
N ARG A 270 -3.92 0.88 -18.57
CA ARG A 270 -5.20 1.28 -18.00
C ARG A 270 -6.24 0.17 -18.07
N SER A 271 -6.46 -0.41 -19.26
CA SER A 271 -7.44 -1.48 -19.42
C SER A 271 -7.12 -2.72 -18.56
N ARG A 272 -5.84 -2.98 -18.30
CA ARG A 272 -5.44 -4.08 -17.42
C ARG A 272 -5.67 -3.79 -15.95
N VAL A 273 -5.47 -2.54 -15.52
CA VAL A 273 -5.82 -2.12 -14.14
C VAL A 273 -7.33 -2.13 -13.94
N GLU A 274 -8.11 -1.74 -14.96
CA GLU A 274 -9.58 -1.79 -14.92
C GLU A 274 -10.10 -3.23 -14.81
N ASP A 275 -9.60 -4.15 -15.65
CA ASP A 275 -9.92 -5.58 -15.59
C ASP A 275 -9.51 -6.20 -14.24
N TRP A 276 -8.34 -5.85 -13.72
CA TRP A 276 -7.93 -6.26 -12.37
C TRP A 276 -8.87 -5.71 -11.28
N THR A 277 -9.33 -4.46 -11.42
CA THR A 277 -10.23 -3.82 -10.45
C THR A 277 -11.58 -4.52 -10.43
N GLU A 278 -12.13 -4.90 -11.59
CA GLU A 278 -13.37 -5.67 -11.70
C GLU A 278 -13.26 -7.01 -10.96
N LYS A 279 -12.14 -7.71 -11.13
CA LYS A 279 -11.84 -8.99 -10.46
C LYS A 279 -11.78 -8.86 -8.95
N VAL A 280 -11.12 -7.81 -8.44
CA VAL A 280 -11.05 -7.52 -7.00
C VAL A 280 -12.43 -7.19 -6.44
N VAL A 281 -13.23 -6.39 -7.14
CA VAL A 281 -14.61 -6.08 -6.74
C VAL A 281 -15.47 -7.35 -6.69
N TRP A 282 -15.35 -8.23 -7.69
CA TRP A 282 -16.06 -9.50 -7.70
C TRP A 282 -15.68 -10.38 -6.50
N LEU A 283 -14.37 -10.49 -6.19
CA LEU A 283 -13.89 -11.24 -5.01
C LEU A 283 -14.46 -10.67 -3.71
N MET A 284 -14.43 -9.35 -3.54
CA MET A 284 -15.00 -8.71 -2.35
C MET A 284 -16.49 -8.98 -2.20
N MET A 285 -17.26 -8.88 -3.29
CA MET A 285 -18.69 -9.18 -3.30
C MET A 285 -18.99 -10.66 -3.01
N ALA A 286 -18.23 -11.58 -3.62
CA ALA A 286 -18.37 -13.02 -3.41
C ALA A 286 -18.06 -13.44 -1.98
N THR A 287 -17.00 -12.89 -1.38
CA THR A 287 -16.70 -13.12 0.03
C THR A 287 -17.76 -12.49 0.93
N ALA A 288 -18.24 -11.27 0.63
CA ALA A 288 -19.34 -10.65 1.38
C ALA A 288 -20.62 -11.47 1.37
N TRP A 289 -20.97 -12.02 0.20
CA TRP A 289 -22.12 -12.90 0.04
C TRP A 289 -21.96 -14.18 0.86
N LEU A 290 -20.77 -14.80 0.82
CA LEU A 290 -20.49 -16.01 1.58
C LEU A 290 -20.61 -15.76 3.09
N ARG A 291 -20.03 -14.67 3.61
CA ARG A 291 -20.18 -14.30 5.03
C ARG A 291 -21.63 -14.10 5.43
N ALA A 292 -22.40 -13.43 4.57
CA ALA A 292 -23.81 -13.14 4.79
C ALA A 292 -24.66 -14.41 4.77
N LYS A 293 -24.42 -15.32 3.81
CA LYS A 293 -25.06 -16.64 3.73
C LYS A 293 -24.81 -17.47 4.99
N MET A 294 -23.60 -17.41 5.53
CA MET A 294 -23.21 -18.14 6.74
C MET A 294 -23.58 -17.41 8.03
N ASN A 295 -24.20 -16.23 7.94
CA ASN A 295 -24.58 -15.36 9.06
C ASN A 295 -23.43 -15.09 10.05
N TRP A 296 -22.25 -14.76 9.53
CA TRP A 296 -21.07 -14.46 10.35
C TRP A 296 -21.08 -13.04 10.92
N GLU A 297 -20.21 -12.80 11.90
CA GLU A 297 -20.02 -11.47 12.49
C GLU A 297 -19.66 -10.42 11.43
N ASN A 298 -20.18 -9.21 11.65
CA ASN A 298 -20.03 -8.05 10.77
C ASN A 298 -20.40 -8.30 9.30
N CYS A 299 -21.25 -9.31 9.01
CA CYS A 299 -21.79 -9.49 7.66
C CYS A 299 -22.91 -8.48 7.35
N ILE A 300 -23.14 -8.27 6.05
CA ILE A 300 -24.31 -7.54 5.54
C ILE A 300 -25.48 -8.54 5.53
N PRO A 301 -26.52 -8.38 6.37
CA PRO A 301 -27.54 -9.39 6.56
C PRO A 301 -28.45 -9.49 5.34
N PHE A 302 -28.97 -10.69 5.09
CA PHE A 302 -30.06 -10.91 4.16
C PHE A 302 -31.41 -10.85 4.89
N ASP A 303 -32.36 -10.11 4.30
CA ASP A 303 -33.77 -10.14 4.73
C ASP A 303 -34.55 -11.35 4.14
N GLY A 304 -33.89 -12.17 3.31
CA GLY A 304 -34.49 -13.28 2.57
C GLY A 304 -33.46 -14.33 2.15
N ASP A 305 -33.73 -15.03 1.06
CA ASP A 305 -32.84 -16.08 0.54
C ASP A 305 -31.55 -15.48 -0.07
N PRO A 306 -30.34 -15.81 0.44
CA PRO A 306 -29.07 -15.37 -0.14
C PRO A 306 -28.93 -15.70 -1.63
N PHE A 307 -29.53 -16.80 -2.09
CA PHE A 307 -29.48 -17.20 -3.50
C PHE A 307 -30.27 -16.28 -4.44
N SER A 308 -31.11 -15.39 -3.89
CA SER A 308 -31.80 -14.34 -4.66
C SER A 308 -30.87 -13.23 -5.14
N ALA A 309 -29.76 -12.98 -4.45
CA ALA A 309 -28.76 -11.99 -4.86
C ALA A 309 -27.74 -12.55 -5.84
N TRP A 310 -27.44 -13.84 -5.70
CA TRP A 310 -26.49 -14.56 -6.53
C TRP A 310 -26.69 -16.06 -6.36
N ASN A 311 -26.91 -16.76 -7.46
CA ASN A 311 -26.98 -18.22 -7.49
C ASN A 311 -25.73 -18.76 -8.21
N PRO A 312 -24.63 -19.03 -7.48
CA PRO A 312 -23.36 -19.36 -8.10
C PRO A 312 -23.38 -20.72 -8.79
N ILE A 313 -22.72 -20.81 -9.94
CA ILE A 313 -22.36 -22.10 -10.53
C ILE A 313 -21.18 -22.65 -9.73
N ILE A 314 -21.37 -23.84 -9.14
CA ILE A 314 -20.39 -24.50 -8.29
C ILE A 314 -19.74 -25.65 -9.06
N GLU A 315 -18.41 -25.66 -9.09
CA GLU A 315 -17.61 -26.78 -9.58
C GLU A 315 -17.14 -27.62 -8.39
N GLU A 316 -17.54 -28.89 -8.35
CA GLU A 316 -17.09 -29.83 -7.32
C GLU A 316 -15.86 -30.60 -7.81
N LEU A 317 -14.76 -30.47 -7.08
CA LEU A 317 -13.53 -31.20 -7.35
C LEU A 317 -13.57 -32.60 -6.73
N PRO A 318 -12.81 -33.58 -7.26
CA PRO A 318 -12.76 -34.95 -6.72
C PRO A 318 -12.32 -35.07 -5.26
N ASP A 319 -11.66 -34.05 -4.72
CA ASP A 319 -11.22 -33.96 -3.33
C ASP A 319 -12.30 -33.37 -2.39
N GLY A 320 -13.50 -33.12 -2.90
CA GLY A 320 -14.64 -32.57 -2.14
C GLY A 320 -14.67 -31.05 -2.05
N ARG A 321 -13.67 -30.35 -2.60
CA ARG A 321 -13.69 -28.88 -2.64
C ARG A 321 -14.72 -28.38 -3.64
N ARG A 322 -15.41 -27.30 -3.28
CA ARG A 322 -16.42 -26.65 -4.12
C ARG A 322 -15.94 -25.26 -4.47
N LEU A 323 -15.66 -25.05 -5.75
CA LEU A 323 -15.08 -23.82 -6.26
C LEU A 323 -16.12 -23.04 -7.04
N VAL A 324 -16.09 -21.72 -6.88
CA VAL A 324 -16.91 -20.78 -7.63
C VAL A 324 -15.96 -19.82 -8.33
N TYR A 325 -15.98 -19.83 -9.66
CA TYR A 325 -15.16 -18.95 -10.47
C TYR A 325 -15.96 -17.73 -10.94
N MET A 326 -15.30 -16.59 -11.05
CA MET A 326 -15.83 -15.45 -11.79
C MET A 326 -16.08 -15.88 -13.22
N GLY A 327 -17.31 -15.70 -13.70
CA GLY A 327 -17.72 -16.09 -15.04
C GLY A 327 -17.78 -14.87 -15.95
N ASP A 328 -16.93 -14.83 -16.98
CA ASP A 328 -16.86 -13.75 -17.97
C ASP A 328 -17.27 -14.18 -19.40
N GLY A 329 -17.61 -15.47 -19.60
CA GLY A 329 -18.03 -16.02 -20.90
C GLY A 329 -19.56 -16.12 -21.09
N GLU A 330 -20.00 -16.17 -22.35
CA GLU A 330 -21.43 -16.26 -22.73
C GLU A 330 -22.15 -17.49 -22.17
N ASP A 331 -21.42 -18.61 -21.99
CA ASP A 331 -21.96 -19.89 -21.51
C ASP A 331 -21.73 -20.15 -20.01
N TYR A 332 -20.99 -19.27 -19.32
CA TYR A 332 -20.62 -19.43 -17.91
C TYR A 332 -20.64 -18.07 -17.21
N VAL A 333 -21.84 -17.54 -16.98
CA VAL A 333 -22.05 -16.23 -16.36
C VAL A 333 -22.25 -16.39 -14.86
N ASN A 334 -21.28 -15.92 -14.07
CA ASN A 334 -21.34 -15.99 -12.61
C ASN A 334 -21.38 -14.58 -12.01
N ARG A 335 -22.51 -13.91 -12.21
CA ARG A 335 -22.73 -12.49 -11.87
C ARG A 335 -23.80 -12.32 -10.81
N PHE A 336 -23.63 -11.29 -10.00
CA PHE A 336 -24.63 -10.82 -9.04
C PHE A 336 -25.82 -10.19 -9.76
N ASP A 337 -27.01 -10.29 -9.17
CA ASP A 337 -28.16 -9.50 -9.59
C ASP A 337 -28.00 -8.06 -9.11
N ASP A 338 -27.67 -7.16 -10.05
CA ASP A 338 -27.40 -5.75 -9.75
C ASP A 338 -28.61 -4.97 -9.20
N ASP A 339 -29.83 -5.48 -9.42
CA ASP A 339 -31.07 -4.88 -8.93
C ASP A 339 -31.47 -5.43 -7.54
N ASN A 340 -30.78 -6.47 -7.04
CA ASN A 340 -31.07 -7.04 -5.73
C ASN A 340 -30.71 -6.04 -4.60
N PRO A 341 -31.62 -5.81 -3.62
CA PRO A 341 -31.38 -4.85 -2.54
C PRO A 341 -30.08 -5.10 -1.75
N TRP A 342 -29.74 -6.37 -1.51
CA TRP A 342 -28.51 -6.73 -0.81
C TRP A 342 -27.27 -6.37 -1.64
N VAL A 343 -27.30 -6.60 -2.96
CA VAL A 343 -26.19 -6.27 -3.87
C VAL A 343 -25.97 -4.76 -3.91
N ILE A 344 -27.06 -3.98 -4.00
CA ILE A 344 -27.02 -2.51 -3.94
C ILE A 344 -26.41 -2.03 -2.61
N GLN A 345 -26.79 -2.65 -1.49
CA GLN A 345 -26.26 -2.32 -0.17
C GLN A 345 -24.78 -2.70 -0.06
N ALA A 346 -24.39 -3.90 -0.49
CA ALA A 346 -23.02 -4.36 -0.48
C ALA A 346 -22.11 -3.43 -1.30
N LYS A 347 -22.50 -3.03 -2.51
CA LYS A 347 -21.75 -2.05 -3.32
C LYS A 347 -21.59 -0.68 -2.66
N LYS A 348 -22.48 -0.31 -1.72
CA LYS A 348 -22.39 0.94 -0.96
C LYS A 348 -21.53 0.79 0.29
N GLU A 349 -21.61 -0.34 0.99
CA GLU A 349 -20.92 -0.56 2.27
C GLU A 349 -19.50 -1.08 2.11
N LEU A 350 -19.20 -1.82 1.04
CA LEU A 350 -17.87 -2.40 0.82
C LEU A 350 -16.81 -1.32 0.57
N PRO A 351 -15.58 -1.52 1.07
CA PRO A 351 -14.50 -0.58 0.85
C PRO A 351 -14.10 -0.58 -0.62
N ARG A 352 -13.69 0.60 -1.11
CA ARG A 352 -13.21 0.76 -2.49
C ARG A 352 -11.70 0.73 -2.52
N VAL A 353 -11.16 -0.17 -3.34
CA VAL A 353 -9.72 -0.27 -3.58
C VAL A 353 -9.33 0.64 -4.73
N THR A 354 -8.47 1.62 -4.46
CA THR A 354 -8.00 2.58 -5.47
C THR A 354 -6.63 2.16 -6.01
N PRO A 355 -6.49 1.82 -7.30
CA PRO A 355 -5.19 1.47 -7.86
C PRO A 355 -4.25 2.68 -7.91
N LYS A 356 -3.01 2.51 -7.45
CA LYS A 356 -1.99 3.56 -7.39
C LYS A 356 -0.61 3.04 -7.77
N ILE A 357 0.31 3.96 -8.05
CA ILE A 357 1.72 3.70 -8.30
C ILE A 357 2.52 4.37 -7.20
N LEU A 358 3.41 3.59 -6.58
CA LEU A 358 4.26 4.05 -5.50
C LEU A 358 5.61 4.49 -6.04
N PHE A 359 6.02 5.71 -5.74
CA PHE A 359 7.34 6.25 -6.07
C PHE A 359 8.13 6.52 -4.81
N MET A 360 9.40 6.11 -4.78
CA MET A 360 10.34 6.42 -3.71
C MET A 360 11.60 7.09 -4.23
N LEU A 361 12.05 8.15 -3.56
CA LEU A 361 13.27 8.88 -3.90
C LEU A 361 14.54 8.27 -3.25
N CYS A 362 15.55 7.87 -4.05
CA CYS A 362 16.95 7.76 -3.58
C CYS A 362 17.71 9.03 -3.99
N THR A 363 18.31 9.72 -3.01
CA THR A 363 19.28 10.81 -3.25
C THR A 363 20.70 10.47 -2.78
N ASP A 364 20.90 9.24 -2.32
CA ASP A 364 22.20 8.81 -1.82
C ASP A 364 23.09 8.37 -2.99
N ASP A 365 24.39 8.21 -2.74
CA ASP A 365 25.31 7.58 -3.68
C ASP A 365 25.03 6.05 -3.72
N CYS A 366 23.88 5.70 -4.30
CA CYS A 366 23.41 4.34 -4.53
C CYS A 366 24.31 3.69 -5.61
N ASP A 367 24.73 2.44 -5.43
CA ASP A 367 25.55 1.74 -6.43
C ASP A 367 24.69 1.26 -7.61
N VAL A 368 24.60 2.12 -8.60
CA VAL A 368 23.87 1.91 -9.86
C VAL A 368 24.64 1.04 -10.85
N ASP A 369 25.91 0.71 -10.53
CA ASP A 369 26.85 -0.01 -11.39
C ASP A 369 26.97 -1.50 -11.04
N GLY A 370 26.35 -1.96 -9.95
CA GLY A 370 26.14 -3.39 -9.67
C GLY A 370 27.19 -4.08 -8.80
N ASN A 371 28.06 -3.34 -8.11
CA ASN A 371 28.89 -3.86 -7.02
C ASN A 371 28.09 -3.93 -5.71
N VAL A 372 27.07 -4.81 -5.71
CA VAL A 372 26.15 -5.06 -4.59
C VAL A 372 26.89 -5.23 -3.25
N GLY A 373 28.15 -5.65 -3.23
CA GLY A 373 28.97 -5.85 -2.03
C GLY A 373 29.44 -4.61 -1.26
N THR A 374 29.23 -3.37 -1.73
CA THR A 374 29.79 -2.16 -1.06
C THR A 374 28.81 -1.39 -0.16
N VAL A 375 27.51 -1.64 -0.27
CA VAL A 375 26.52 -1.08 0.68
C VAL A 375 26.37 -2.07 1.82
N PRO A 376 26.65 -1.66 3.09
CA PRO A 376 26.54 -2.54 4.25
C PRO A 376 25.21 -3.30 4.21
N SER A 377 25.25 -4.59 4.53
CA SER A 377 24.02 -5.34 4.80
C SER A 377 23.19 -4.57 5.83
N VAL A 378 21.87 -4.58 5.66
CA VAL A 378 20.96 -4.12 6.71
C VAL A 378 21.25 -5.02 7.90
N GLN A 379 21.96 -4.51 8.90
CA GLN A 379 22.09 -5.22 10.17
C GLN A 379 20.70 -5.21 10.79
N HIS A 380 20.13 -6.40 11.03
CA HIS A 380 18.95 -6.53 11.87
C HIS A 380 19.28 -5.86 13.22
N PRO A 381 18.58 -4.78 13.61
CA PRO A 381 18.89 -4.12 14.86
C PRO A 381 18.67 -5.13 16.00
N ILE A 382 19.71 -5.39 16.78
CA ILE A 382 19.57 -6.12 18.04
C ILE A 382 18.71 -5.25 18.96
N ALA A 383 17.60 -5.83 19.45
CA ALA A 383 16.58 -5.18 20.25
C ALA A 383 17.15 -4.24 21.32
N ARG A 384 16.65 -3.01 21.35
CA ARG A 384 16.65 -2.16 22.54
C ARG A 384 15.20 -1.85 22.88
N ASN A 385 14.75 -2.39 24.02
CA ASN A 385 13.39 -2.26 24.58
C ASN A 385 13.10 -0.84 25.14
N ASP A 386 13.69 0.21 24.58
CA ASP A 386 13.57 1.58 25.11
C ASP A 386 12.43 2.38 24.45
N PHE A 387 11.58 1.74 23.64
CA PHE A 387 10.51 2.40 22.90
C PHE A 387 9.13 1.89 23.34
N PHE A 388 8.17 2.81 23.47
CA PHE A 388 6.79 2.47 23.77
C PHE A 388 6.21 1.62 22.62
N GLU A 389 5.80 0.40 22.94
CA GLU A 389 4.97 -0.41 22.07
C GLU A 389 3.59 0.25 22.00
N VAL A 390 3.11 0.51 20.78
CA VAL A 390 1.76 0.99 20.57
C VAL A 390 1.12 0.05 19.57
N HIS A 391 0.15 -0.70 20.05
CA HIS A 391 -0.53 -1.76 19.30
C HIS A 391 -1.83 -1.27 18.68
N SER A 392 -2.37 -0.12 19.13
CA SER A 392 -3.64 0.45 18.65
C SER A 392 -3.67 2.01 18.64
N TYR A 393 -4.73 2.59 18.05
CA TYR A 393 -5.01 4.03 18.17
C TYR A 393 -5.35 4.45 19.59
N GLU A 394 -5.99 3.59 20.38
CA GLU A 394 -6.43 3.90 21.75
C GLU A 394 -5.25 4.16 22.69
N ASP A 395 -4.07 3.69 22.30
CA ASP A 395 -2.81 3.92 22.98
C ASP A 395 -2.21 5.33 22.69
N LEU A 396 -2.90 6.18 21.91
CA LEU A 396 -2.45 7.50 21.39
C LEU A 396 -3.31 8.69 21.73
#